data_AF-A0A2N3TCE1-F1
#
_entry.id   AF-A0A2N3TCE1-F1
#
_cell.length_a   1.000
_cell.length_b   1.000
_cell.length_c   1.000
_cell.angle_alpha   90.00
_cell.angle_beta   90.00
_cell.angle_gamma   90.00
#
_symmetry.space_group_name_H-M   'P 1'
#
loop_
_entity.id
_entity.type
_entity.pdbx_description
1 polymer ?
#
loop_
_entity_poly.entity_id
_entity_poly.type
_entity_poly.pdbx_seq_one_letter_code
_entity_poly.pdbx_strand_id
1 'polypeptide(L)' 'MNKSKTNHKKNMNVVYVFSENDKVYVKNSTCSESLDQTSTMHEEWFPINFQWKSLLDLRKNIRLQNVDESY' A
#
# COMPACT_ATOMS: atom_id res chain seq x y z
N MET A 1 38.82 19.00 0.84
CA MET A 1 37.39 19.38 0.80
C MET A 1 36.66 18.21 0.17
N ASN A 2 36.09 17.32 0.98
CA ASN A 2 35.74 15.97 0.55
C ASN A 2 34.22 15.86 0.48
N LYS A 3 33.65 15.83 -0.72
CA LYS A 3 32.20 15.66 -0.92
C LYS A 3 31.83 14.19 -0.69
N SER A 4 31.10 13.90 0.39
CA SER A 4 30.50 12.59 0.59
C SER A 4 29.37 12.40 -0.44
N LYS A 5 29.50 11.37 -1.28
CA LYS A 5 28.41 10.93 -2.16
C LYS A 5 27.42 10.14 -1.31
N THR A 6 26.31 10.76 -0.93
CA THR A 6 25.19 10.07 -0.28
C THR A 6 24.47 9.22 -1.33
N ASN A 7 24.63 7.89 -1.26
CA ASN A 7 23.83 6.95 -2.04
C ASN A 7 22.41 6.94 -1.46
N HIS A 8 21.51 7.71 -2.06
CA HIS A 8 20.08 7.64 -1.73
C HIS A 8 19.51 6.33 -2.30
N LYS A 9 19.53 5.28 -1.48
CA LYS A 9 18.78 4.05 -1.76
C LYS A 9 17.30 4.43 -1.78
N LYS A 10 16.70 4.49 -2.97
CA LYS A 10 15.25 4.67 -3.11
C LYS A 10 14.58 3.48 -2.44
N ASN A 11 13.92 3.71 -1.31
CA ASN A 11 13.00 2.73 -0.73
C ASN A 11 11.84 2.59 -1.71
N MET A 12 11.85 1.50 -2.49
CA MET A 12 10.70 1.12 -3.29
C MET A 12 9.65 0.58 -2.33
N ASN A 13 8.50 1.25 -2.27
CA ASN A 13 7.34 0.71 -1.58
C ASN A 13 6.81 -0.47 -2.41
N VAL A 14 7.18 -1.69 -2.02
CA VAL A 14 6.81 -2.93 -2.71
C VAL A 14 5.62 -3.54 -1.97
N VAL A 15 4.54 -3.80 -2.71
CA VAL A 15 3.35 -4.49 -2.22
C VAL A 15 3.33 -5.90 -2.82
N TYR A 16 3.18 -6.92 -1.98
CA TYR A 16 3.07 -8.31 -2.41
C TYR A 16 1.60 -8.73 -2.50
N VAL A 17 1.25 -9.40 -3.60
CA VAL A 17 -0.10 -9.88 -3.89
C VAL A 17 -0.08 -11.32 -4.37
N PHE A 18 -1.06 -12.12 -3.99
CA PHE A 18 -1.33 -13.45 -4.57
C PHE A 18 -2.83 -13.69 -4.70
N SER A 19 -3.21 -14.70 -5.49
CA SER A 19 -4.60 -15.11 -5.69
C SER A 19 -4.79 -16.60 -5.47
N GLU A 20 -5.85 -16.98 -4.76
CA GLU A 20 -6.24 -18.37 -4.52
C GLU A 20 -7.77 -18.44 -4.37
N ASN A 21 -8.42 -19.47 -4.94
CA ASN A 21 -9.87 -19.73 -4.81
C ASN A 21 -10.75 -18.49 -5.05
N ASP A 22 -10.52 -17.80 -6.18
CA ASP A 22 -11.22 -16.56 -6.58
C ASP A 22 -11.11 -15.39 -5.59
N LYS A 23 -10.15 -15.45 -4.66
CA LYS A 23 -9.82 -14.37 -3.72
C LYS A 23 -8.42 -13.86 -4.00
N VAL A 24 -8.22 -12.56 -3.77
CA VAL A 24 -6.91 -11.91 -3.85
C VAL A 24 -6.50 -11.47 -2.47
N TYR A 25 -5.22 -11.64 -2.16
CA TYR A 25 -4.65 -11.38 -0.85
C TYR A 25 -3.48 -10.39 -0.97
N VAL A 26 -3.33 -9.55 0.05
CA VAL A 26 -2.21 -8.60 0.18
C VAL A 26 -1.44 -8.90 1.45
N LYS A 27 -0.10 -8.84 1.36
CA LYS A 27 0.79 -9.07 2.51
C LYS A 27 0.82 -7.84 3.41
N ASN A 28 0.70 -8.05 4.71
CA ASN A 28 0.91 -6.99 5.68
C ASN A 28 2.40 -6.62 5.77
N SER A 29 2.77 -5.44 5.31
CA SER A 29 4.15 -4.92 5.35
C SER A 29 4.51 -4.23 6.67
N THR A 30 3.53 -3.92 7.53
CA THR A 30 3.76 -3.17 8.78
C THR A 30 4.55 -3.94 9.84
N CYS A 31 4.72 -5.26 9.70
CA CYS A 31 5.46 -6.07 10.67
C CYS A 31 6.99 -5.98 10.49
N SER A 32 7.50 -5.41 9.39
CA SER A 32 8.93 -5.49 9.05
C SER A 32 9.85 -4.39 9.63
N GLU A 33 9.30 -3.35 10.28
CA GLU A 33 10.10 -2.19 10.70
C GLU A 33 10.32 -2.04 12.22
N SER A 34 9.70 -2.87 13.08
CA SER A 34 10.05 -2.85 14.51
C SER A 34 11.31 -3.66 14.77
N LEU A 35 12.42 -2.93 14.89
CA LEU A 35 13.75 -3.36 15.33
C LEU A 35 13.72 -3.85 16.79
N ASP A 36 13.04 -4.95 17.09
CA ASP A 36 13.21 -5.67 18.36
C ASP A 36 13.20 -7.17 18.06
N GLN A 37 14.41 -7.72 18.03
CA GLN A 37 14.74 -9.11 17.73
C GLN A 37 14.17 -10.08 18.79
N THR A 38 12.88 -10.38 18.81
CA THR A 38 12.36 -11.59 19.49
C THR A 38 10.92 -11.97 19.10
N SER A 39 10.12 -11.09 18.48
CA SER A 39 8.81 -11.50 18.00
C SER A 39 8.95 -12.22 16.67
N THR A 40 8.48 -13.46 16.62
CA THR A 40 8.22 -14.18 15.37
C THR A 40 7.52 -13.25 14.40
N MET A 41 8.20 -12.88 13.30
CA MET A 41 7.58 -12.09 12.24
C MET A 41 6.46 -12.93 11.63
N HIS A 42 5.24 -12.69 12.08
CA HIS A 42 4.08 -13.37 11.55
C HIS A 42 3.75 -12.74 10.19
N GLU A 43 4.01 -13.52 9.14
CA GLU A 43 3.54 -13.18 7.81
C GLU A 43 2.01 -13.32 7.77
N GLU A 44 1.34 -12.17 7.67
CA GLU A 44 -0.13 -12.10 7.64
C GLU A 44 -0.61 -11.64 6.27
N TRP A 45 -1.65 -12.29 5.78
CA TRP A 45 -2.26 -12.04 4.47
C TRP A 45 -3.74 -11.72 4.63
N PHE A 46 -4.17 -10.61 4.03
CA PHE A 46 -5.55 -10.15 4.13
C PHE A 46 -6.26 -10.26 2.78
N PRO A 47 -7.48 -10.82 2.75
CA PRO A 47 -8.27 -10.84 1.52
C PRO A 47 -8.69 -9.41 1.16
N ILE A 48 -8.58 -9.08 -0.11
CA ILE A 48 -9.02 -7.79 -0.64
C ILE A 48 -10.15 -7.98 -1.64
N ASN A 49 -11.11 -7.06 -1.58
CA ASN A 49 -12.15 -6.92 -2.59
C ASN A 49 -11.73 -5.79 -3.54
N PHE A 50 -11.64 -6.08 -4.84
CA PHE A 50 -11.41 -5.07 -5.85
C PHE A 50 -12.56 -5.09 -6.87
N GLN A 51 -12.86 -3.93 -7.42
CA GLN A 51 -13.89 -3.75 -8.43
C GLN A 51 -13.35 -2.86 -9.53
N TRP A 52 -13.54 -3.27 -10.78
CA TRP A 52 -13.27 -2.41 -11.93
C TRP A 52 -14.34 -1.32 -11.97
N LYS A 53 -13.92 -0.07 -11.78
CA LYS A 53 -14.79 1.09 -11.99
C LYS A 53 -14.43 1.74 -13.31
N SER A 54 -15.45 2.17 -14.06
CA SER A 54 -15.20 2.97 -15.25
C SER A 54 -14.57 4.31 -14.86
N LEU A 55 -13.76 4.88 -15.76
CA LEU A 55 -13.15 6.20 -15.52
C LEU A 55 -14.22 7.29 -15.29
N LEU A 56 -15.40 7.15 -15.90
CA LEU A 56 -16.52 8.08 -15.74
C LEU A 56 -17.08 8.01 -14.31
N ASP A 57 -17.25 6.80 -13.78
CA ASP A 57 -17.76 6.60 -12.41
C ASP A 57 -16.73 7.03 -11.37
N LEU A 58 -15.45 6.83 -11.63
CA LEU A 58 -14.38 7.35 -10.77
C LEU A 58 -14.41 8.87 -10.68
N ARG A 59 -14.55 9.57 -11.81
CA ARG A 59 -14.62 11.05 -11.86
C ARG A 59 -15.83 11.61 -11.14
N LYS A 60 -16.99 10.94 -11.21
CA LYS A 60 -18.18 11.34 -10.45
C LYS A 60 -17.92 11.28 -8.94
N ASN A 61 -17.32 10.18 -8.46
CA ASN A 61 -17.02 10.01 -7.03
C ASN A 61 -15.98 11.01 -6.51
N ILE A 62 -14.94 11.33 -7.31
CA ILE A 62 -13.94 12.35 -6.93
C ILE A 62 -14.57 13.74 -6.86
N ARG A 63 -15.44 14.09 -7.81
CA ARG A 63 -16.12 15.39 -7.80
C ARG A 63 -17.03 15.55 -6.59
N LEU A 64 -17.73 14.48 -6.17
CA LEU A 64 -18.59 14.51 -5.00
C LEU A 64 -17.81 14.72 -3.69
N GLN A 65 -16.58 14.19 -3.58
CA GLN A 65 -15.74 14.41 -2.39
C GLN A 65 -15.26 15.87 -2.23
N ASN A 66 -15.19 16.65 -3.31
CA ASN A 66 -14.73 18.04 -3.27
C ASN A 66 -15.85 19.07 -2.99
N VAL A 67 -17.11 18.64 -2.91
CA VAL A 67 -18.26 19.55 -2.66
C VAL A 67 -18.55 19.68 -1.16
N ASP A 68 -18.13 18.72 -0.34
CA ASP A 68 -18.41 18.73 1.11
C ASP A 68 -17.40 19.55 1.95
N GLU A 69 -16.37 20.15 1.32
CA GLU A 69 -15.37 21.00 2.02
C GLU A 69 -15.64 22.51 1.93
N SER A 70 -16.81 22.93 1.44
CA SER A 70 -17.19 24.36 1.37
C SER A 70 -18.44 24.67 2.20
N TYR A 71 -18.30 24.73 3.53
CA TYR A 71 -19.19 25.47 4.43
C TYR A 71 -18.40 26.06 5.60
#